data_AF-A0A1D2WLT0-F1
#
_entry.id   AF-A0A1D2WLT0-F1
#
_cell.length_a   1.000
_cell.length_b   1.000
_cell.length_c   1.000
_cell.angle_alpha   90.00
_cell.angle_beta   90.00
_cell.angle_gamma   90.00
#
_symmetry.space_group_name_H-M   'P 1'
#
loop_
_entity.id
_entity.type
_entity.pdbx_description
1 polymer ?
#
loop_
_entity_poly.entity_id
_entity_poly.type
_entity_poly.pdbx_seq_one_letter_code
_entity_poly.pdbx_strand_id
1 'polypeptide(L)'
;MVFRRCPQCGSTSDDQYGFCIKCGWEFAKIDATKNLCPLCGHENPNEADFCVKCGAPLVFKNHPNEEQRNITPIVINKEVAGTPIQKNSGGWIKWIIILGYIFSILGGLLGLIIAVYLVTRKEATVRKHGIIQLAIFAFYIVLIAALYATGMIPADAITNYQQLIAGNMTLP
;
A
#
# COMPACT_ATOMS: atom_id res chain seq x y z
N MET A 1 4.76 -7.54 -19.12
CA MET A 1 3.49 -7.53 -19.89
C MET A 1 3.87 -7.30 -21.34
N VAL A 2 3.64 -8.28 -22.21
CA VAL A 2 3.96 -8.17 -23.63
C VAL A 2 2.65 -8.23 -24.41
N PHE A 3 2.38 -7.18 -25.18
CA PHE A 3 1.16 -7.13 -25.99
C PHE A 3 1.41 -7.75 -27.36
N ARG A 4 0.54 -8.70 -27.74
CA ARG A 4 0.54 -9.34 -29.06
C ARG A 4 -0.72 -9.02 -29.83
N ARG A 5 -0.60 -8.95 -31.16
CA ARG A 5 -1.77 -8.94 -32.03
C ARG A 5 -2.11 -10.35 -32.46
N CYS A 6 -3.35 -10.77 -32.19
CA CYS A 6 -3.83 -12.08 -32.58
C CYS A 6 -3.92 -12.19 -34.12
N PRO A 7 -3.29 -13.21 -34.75
CA PRO A 7 -3.38 -13.40 -36.19
C PRO A 7 -4.78 -13.89 -36.63
N GLN A 8 -5.53 -14.57 -35.76
CA GLN A 8 -6.86 -15.11 -36.08
C GLN A 8 -7.95 -14.04 -36.04
N CYS A 9 -7.99 -13.21 -34.99
CA CYS A 9 -9.09 -12.24 -34.79
C CYS A 9 -8.66 -10.77 -34.80
N GLY A 10 -7.36 -10.50 -34.97
CA GLY A 10 -6.81 -9.16 -35.08
C GLY A 10 -6.78 -8.33 -33.78
N SER A 11 -7.30 -8.85 -32.66
CA SER A 11 -7.30 -8.13 -31.39
C SER A 11 -5.91 -8.10 -30.76
N THR A 12 -5.61 -7.00 -30.08
CA THR A 12 -4.43 -6.89 -29.21
C THR A 12 -4.76 -7.45 -27.83
N SER A 13 -3.97 -8.39 -27.35
CA SER A 13 -4.12 -8.96 -26.00
C SER A 13 -2.76 -9.09 -25.33
N ASP A 14 -2.75 -9.03 -24.00
CA ASP A 14 -1.59 -9.42 -23.20
C ASP A 14 -1.32 -10.91 -23.40
N ASP A 15 -0.06 -11.27 -23.63
CA ASP A 15 0.38 -12.64 -23.87
C ASP A 15 0.75 -13.39 -22.60
N GLN A 16 0.56 -12.78 -21.41
CA GLN A 16 0.88 -13.39 -20.12
C GLN A 16 0.34 -14.82 -19.95
N TYR A 17 -0.83 -15.11 -20.53
CA TYR A 17 -1.48 -16.43 -20.44
C TYR A 17 -1.17 -17.35 -21.63
N GLY A 18 -0.44 -16.88 -22.64
CA GLY A 18 -0.09 -17.68 -23.83
C GLY A 18 -1.20 -17.83 -24.88
N PHE A 19 -2.37 -17.20 -24.71
CA PHE A 19 -3.46 -17.24 -25.70
C PHE A 19 -4.20 -15.90 -25.82
N CYS A 20 -4.96 -15.73 -26.90
CA CYS A 20 -5.79 -14.57 -27.14
C CYS A 20 -7.09 -14.64 -26.33
N ILE A 21 -7.28 -13.71 -25.40
CA ILE A 21 -8.49 -13.64 -24.56
C ILE A 21 -9.80 -13.45 -25.34
N LYS A 22 -9.74 -12.97 -26.59
CA LYS A 22 -10.94 -12.71 -27.41
C LYS A 22 -11.42 -13.93 -28.18
N CYS A 23 -10.50 -14.74 -28.72
CA CYS A 23 -10.84 -15.82 -29.64
C CYS A 23 -10.28 -17.19 -29.25
N GLY A 24 -9.49 -17.27 -28.18
CA GLY A 24 -8.87 -18.53 -27.73
C GLY A 24 -7.64 -18.97 -28.52
N TRP A 25 -7.18 -18.18 -29.50
CA TRP A 25 -5.99 -18.52 -30.28
C TRP A 25 -4.75 -18.64 -29.39
N GLU A 26 -4.12 -19.81 -29.36
CA GLU A 26 -2.86 -20.03 -28.66
C GLU A 26 -1.69 -19.40 -29.40
N PHE A 27 -0.91 -18.57 -28.70
CA PHE A 27 0.26 -17.94 -29.26
C PHE A 27 1.44 -18.92 -29.28
N ALA A 28 2.16 -18.97 -30.40
CA ALA A 28 3.43 -19.68 -30.47
C ALA A 28 4.43 -19.09 -29.45
N LYS A 29 5.33 -19.93 -28.93
CA LYS A 29 6.49 -19.46 -28.16
C LYS A 29 7.30 -18.51 -29.04
N ILE A 30 7.77 -17.42 -28.46
CA ILE A 30 8.56 -16.45 -29.23
C ILE A 30 9.99 -16.97 -29.28
N ASP A 31 10.45 -17.21 -30.51
CA ASP A 31 11.85 -17.49 -30.80
C ASP A 31 12.64 -16.19 -30.64
N ALA A 32 13.39 -16.06 -29.55
CA ALA A 32 14.24 -14.90 -29.26
C ALA A 32 15.36 -14.67 -30.30
N THR A 33 15.55 -15.61 -31.25
CA THR A 33 16.50 -15.50 -32.35
C THR A 33 15.98 -14.64 -33.51
N LYS A 34 14.66 -14.41 -33.57
CA LYS A 34 14.02 -13.57 -34.58
C LYS A 34 13.42 -12.36 -33.88
N ASN A 35 13.99 -11.18 -34.08
CA ASN A 35 13.49 -9.91 -33.53
C ASN A 35 12.21 -9.41 -34.22
N LEU A 36 11.18 -10.28 -34.25
CA LEU A 36 9.88 -10.00 -34.82
C LEU A 36 9.03 -9.20 -33.82
N CYS A 37 8.41 -8.12 -34.29
CA CYS A 37 7.53 -7.32 -33.44
C CYS A 37 6.27 -8.12 -33.07
N PRO A 38 5.97 -8.33 -31.77
CA PRO A 38 4.79 -9.06 -31.34
C PRO A 38 3.47 -8.36 -31.70
N LEU A 39 3.51 -7.05 -31.93
CA LEU A 39 2.33 -6.22 -32.19
C LEU A 39 1.99 -6.11 -33.68
N CYS A 40 2.98 -5.94 -34.55
CA CYS A 40 2.76 -5.68 -35.98
C CYS A 40 3.39 -6.73 -36.91
N GLY A 41 4.17 -7.67 -36.37
CA GLY A 41 4.82 -8.72 -37.13
C GLY A 41 5.98 -8.25 -38.01
N HIS A 42 6.48 -7.02 -37.83
CA HIS A 42 7.63 -6.53 -38.60
C HIS A 42 8.94 -7.11 -38.06
N GLU A 43 9.83 -7.53 -38.94
CA GLU A 43 11.19 -7.95 -38.61
C GLU A 43 12.03 -6.72 -38.27
N ASN A 44 12.74 -6.75 -37.14
CA ASN A 44 13.60 -5.66 -36.70
C ASN A 44 15.04 -6.16 -36.56
N PRO A 45 16.03 -5.25 -36.66
CA PRO A 45 17.42 -5.57 -36.35
C PRO A 45 17.59 -6.19 -34.96
N ASN A 46 18.65 -6.98 -34.78
CA ASN A 46 18.94 -7.64 -33.50
C ASN A 46 19.19 -6.63 -32.36
N GLU A 47 19.66 -5.44 -32.72
CA GLU A 47 20.01 -4.36 -31.81
C GLU A 47 18.82 -3.44 -31.47
N ALA A 48 17.67 -3.56 -32.15
CA ALA A 48 16.53 -2.69 -31.93
C ALA A 48 15.84 -2.97 -30.58
N ASP A 49 15.62 -1.93 -29.77
CA ASP A 49 14.83 -2.01 -28.52
C ASP A 49 13.32 -1.77 -28.76
N PHE A 50 12.99 -1.07 -29.84
CA PHE A 50 11.64 -0.75 -30.27
C PHE A 50 11.46 -1.10 -31.74
N CYS A 51 10.24 -1.47 -32.12
CA CYS A 51 9.92 -1.80 -33.49
C CYS A 51 10.03 -0.56 -34.39
N VAL A 52 10.82 -0.64 -35.47
CA VAL A 52 11.03 0.47 -36.40
C VAL A 52 9.78 0.85 -37.19
N LYS A 53 8.79 -0.05 -37.27
CA LYS A 53 7.53 0.18 -37.98
C LYS A 53 6.41 0.74 -37.11
N CYS A 54 6.32 0.34 -35.84
CA CYS A 54 5.17 0.68 -34.99
C CYS A 54 5.52 1.23 -33.60
N GLY A 55 6.80 1.29 -33.24
CA GLY A 55 7.27 1.80 -31.95
C GLY A 55 7.02 0.87 -30.75
N ALA A 56 6.41 -0.31 -30.94
CA ALA A 56 6.20 -1.25 -29.85
C ALA A 56 7.54 -1.80 -29.31
N PRO A 57 7.69 -1.95 -27.98
CA PRO A 57 8.92 -2.48 -27.38
C PRO A 57 9.17 -3.94 -27.78
N LEU A 58 10.43 -4.28 -28.06
CA LEU A 58 10.88 -5.62 -28.41
C LEU A 58 11.47 -6.29 -27.15
N VAL A 59 10.68 -7.13 -26.50
CA VAL A 59 10.93 -7.57 -25.11
C VAL A 59 11.84 -8.81 -25.00
N PHE A 60 12.55 -9.19 -26.07
CA PHE A 60 13.22 -10.51 -26.21
C PHE A 60 14.74 -10.48 -26.22
N LYS A 61 15.39 -9.41 -25.75
CA LYS A 61 16.84 -9.45 -25.56
C LYS A 61 17.19 -10.26 -24.31
N ASN A 62 17.61 -11.52 -24.51
CA ASN A 62 18.56 -12.15 -23.60
C ASN A 62 19.88 -11.38 -23.77
N HIS A 63 20.17 -10.42 -22.88
CA HIS A 63 21.49 -9.80 -22.84
C HIS A 63 22.51 -10.87 -22.44
N PRO A 64 23.46 -11.28 -23.31
CA PRO A 64 24.48 -12.26 -22.93
C PRO A 64 25.64 -11.63 -22.15
N ASN A 65 25.58 -10.32 -21.85
CA ASN A 65 26.67 -9.60 -21.18
C ASN A 65 26.09 -8.68 -20.10
N GLU A 66 26.21 -9.14 -18.86
CA GLU A 66 26.43 -8.26 -17.70
C GLU A 66 27.72 -7.49 -17.94
N GLU A 67 27.64 -6.32 -18.59
CA GLU A 67 28.66 -5.30 -18.39
C GLU A 67 27.98 -3.93 -18.41
N GLN A 68 28.14 -3.22 -17.31
CA GLN A 68 27.48 -1.97 -16.98
C GLN A 68 27.65 -0.93 -18.08
N ARG A 69 26.63 -0.79 -18.94
CA ARG A 69 26.37 0.47 -19.62
C ARG A 69 25.36 1.23 -18.78
N ASN A 70 25.91 2.08 -17.91
CA ASN A 70 25.25 3.26 -17.38
C ASN A 70 24.72 4.09 -18.54
N ILE A 71 23.51 3.79 -18.97
CA ILE A 71 22.65 4.73 -19.66
C ILE A 71 21.44 4.74 -18.76
N THR A 72 21.34 5.76 -17.91
CA THR A 72 20.10 6.01 -17.18
C THR A 72 19.03 6.18 -18.25
N PRO A 73 18.08 5.24 -18.41
CA PRO A 73 16.94 5.55 -19.24
C PRO A 73 16.32 6.80 -18.62
N ILE A 74 16.08 7.83 -19.43
CA ILE A 74 15.12 8.87 -19.05
C ILE A 74 13.79 8.13 -18.95
N VAL A 75 13.54 7.59 -17.77
CA VAL A 75 12.22 7.17 -17.36
C VAL A 75 11.46 8.49 -17.31
N ILE A 76 10.74 8.80 -18.39
CA ILE A 76 9.60 9.68 -18.25
C ILE A 76 8.68 8.89 -17.33
N ASN A 77 8.83 9.13 -16.03
CA ASN A 77 7.80 8.87 -15.05
C ASN A 77 6.64 9.71 -15.56
N LYS A 78 5.81 9.11 -16.42
CA LYS A 78 4.43 9.54 -16.49
C LYS A 78 3.97 9.34 -15.06
N GLU A 79 3.88 10.43 -14.31
CA GLU A 79 3.10 10.48 -13.10
C GLU A 79 1.70 10.08 -13.55
N VAL A 80 1.46 8.77 -13.53
CA VAL A 80 0.12 8.22 -13.56
C VAL A 80 -0.44 8.67 -12.23
N ALA A 81 -1.02 9.86 -12.25
CA ALA A 81 -1.90 10.34 -11.21
C ALA A 81 -2.95 9.25 -11.01
N GLY A 82 -2.76 8.44 -9.97
CA GLY A 82 -3.70 7.39 -9.59
C GLY A 82 -3.16 5.96 -9.63
N THR A 83 -2.06 5.69 -8.93
CA THR A 83 -1.90 4.39 -8.26
C THR A 83 -1.33 4.63 -6.87
N PRO A 84 -2.04 4.27 -5.77
CA PRO A 84 -1.46 4.38 -4.44
C PRO A 84 -0.24 3.45 -4.40
N ILE A 85 0.91 4.04 -4.13
CA ILE A 85 2.15 3.36 -3.79
C ILE A 85 1.79 2.27 -2.77
N GLN A 86 1.83 0.99 -3.18
CA GLN A 86 1.83 -0.13 -2.24
C GLN A 86 3.15 -0.07 -1.49
N LYS A 87 3.21 0.79 -0.47
CA LYS A 87 4.30 0.82 0.49
C LYS A 87 4.19 -0.51 1.24
N ASN A 88 5.08 -1.46 0.92
CA ASN A 88 5.35 -2.59 1.79
C ASN A 88 5.78 -2.06 3.17
N SER A 89 4.80 -1.83 4.03
CA SER A 89 4.94 -1.24 5.37
C SER A 89 4.21 -2.10 6.40
N GLY A 90 4.09 -3.40 6.10
CA GLY A 90 3.44 -4.38 6.95
C GLY A 90 4.06 -4.49 8.34
N GLY A 91 5.30 -4.05 8.54
CA GLY A 91 5.93 -3.96 9.87
C GLY A 91 5.44 -2.75 10.66
N TRP A 92 5.70 -1.54 10.16
CA TRP A 92 5.51 -0.30 10.93
C TRP A 92 4.05 -0.03 11.31
N ILE A 93 3.09 -0.36 10.43
CA ILE A 93 1.66 -0.18 10.72
C ILE A 93 1.18 -1.15 11.80
N LYS A 94 1.69 -2.40 11.81
CA LYS A 94 1.36 -3.38 12.86
C LYS A 94 1.85 -2.91 14.23
N TRP A 95 3.04 -2.32 14.30
CA TRP A 95 3.56 -1.74 15.55
C TRP A 95 2.68 -0.60 16.07
N ILE A 96 2.20 0.29 15.20
CA ILE A 96 1.29 1.38 15.61
C ILE A 96 -0.03 0.84 16.16
N ILE A 97 -0.57 -0.22 15.57
CA ILE A 97 -1.81 -0.85 16.06
C ILE A 97 -1.58 -1.44 17.46
N ILE A 98 -0.50 -2.20 17.65
CA ILE A 98 -0.13 -2.79 18.95
C ILE A 98 0.05 -1.69 20.01
N LEU A 99 0.81 -0.65 19.67
CA LEU A 99 1.06 0.48 20.54
C LEU A 99 -0.25 1.20 20.91
N GLY A 100 -1.16 1.37 19.95
CA GLY A 100 -2.47 1.99 20.18
C GLY A 100 -3.35 1.20 21.16
N TYR A 101 -3.31 -0.14 21.16
CA TYR A 101 -4.04 -0.95 22.13
C TYR A 101 -3.47 -0.79 23.55
N ILE A 102 -2.14 -0.76 23.68
CA ILE A 102 -1.45 -0.54 24.96
C ILE A 102 -1.87 0.80 25.57
N PHE A 103 -1.83 1.88 24.78
CA PHE A 103 -2.26 3.21 25.25
C PHE A 103 -3.77 3.33 25.49
N SER A 104 -4.59 2.54 24.80
CA SER A 104 -6.05 2.51 25.06
C SER A 104 -6.38 1.87 26.40
N ILE A 105 -5.61 0.87 26.83
CA ILE A 105 -5.79 0.19 28.14
C ILE A 105 -5.25 1.04 29.28
N LEU A 106 -4.08 1.67 29.09
CA LEU A 106 -3.48 2.55 30.09
C LEU A 106 -4.30 3.82 30.35
N GLY A 107 -5.14 4.21 29.38
CA GLY A 107 -5.98 5.39 29.47
C GLY A 107 -5.20 6.69 29.29
N GLY A 108 -5.73 7.63 28.49
CA GLY A 108 -5.13 8.95 28.31
C GLY A 108 -5.40 9.59 26.96
N LEU A 109 -5.04 10.87 26.87
CA LEU A 109 -5.25 11.69 25.66
C LEU A 109 -4.49 11.13 24.44
N LEU A 110 -3.30 10.56 24.68
CA LEU A 110 -2.45 10.01 23.62
C LEU A 110 -3.09 8.79 22.94
N GLY A 111 -3.73 7.91 23.71
CA GLY A 111 -4.47 6.76 23.18
C GLY A 111 -5.65 7.19 22.30
N LEU A 112 -6.39 8.22 22.72
CA LEU A 112 -7.50 8.78 21.95
C LEU A 112 -7.02 9.40 20.62
N ILE A 113 -5.91 10.15 20.63
CA ILE A 113 -5.32 10.73 19.42
C ILE A 113 -4.95 9.63 18.41
N ILE A 114 -4.31 8.55 18.88
CA ILE A 114 -3.91 7.41 18.03
C ILE A 114 -5.14 6.69 17.46
N ALA A 115 -6.18 6.47 18.27
CA ALA A 115 -7.40 5.81 17.83
C ALA A 115 -8.12 6.62 16.75
N VAL A 116 -8.27 7.93 16.94
CA VAL A 116 -8.85 8.85 15.94
C VAL A 116 -8.02 8.85 14.66
N TYR A 117 -6.69 8.96 14.78
CA TYR A 117 -5.78 8.89 13.64
C TYR A 117 -5.99 7.60 12.81
N LEU A 118 -6.07 6.44 13.48
CA LEU A 118 -6.28 5.15 12.81
C LEU A 118 -7.66 5.03 12.14
N VAL A 119 -8.70 5.66 12.69
CA VAL A 119 -10.04 5.71 12.09
C VAL A 119 -10.08 6.58 10.83
N THR A 120 -9.31 7.66 10.78
CA THR A 120 -9.26 8.54 9.60
C THR A 120 -8.50 7.94 8.40
N ARG A 121 -7.86 6.78 8.59
CA ARG A 121 -7.06 6.13 7.54
C ARG A 121 -7.96 5.48 6.48
N LYS A 122 -7.61 5.65 5.20
CA LYS A 122 -8.37 5.08 4.05
C LYS A 122 -8.34 3.55 3.98
N GLU A 123 -7.36 2.90 4.62
CA GLU A 123 -7.22 1.45 4.63
C GLU A 123 -8.27 0.77 5.53
N ALA A 124 -9.12 -0.07 4.94
CA ALA A 124 -10.24 -0.70 5.64
C ALA A 124 -9.82 -1.55 6.85
N THR A 125 -8.70 -2.28 6.76
CA THR A 125 -8.18 -3.11 7.86
C THR A 125 -7.75 -2.25 9.05
N VAL A 126 -7.05 -1.14 8.80
CA VAL A 126 -6.58 -0.25 9.87
C VAL A 126 -7.73 0.51 10.51
N ARG A 127 -8.71 0.93 9.71
CA ARG A 127 -9.91 1.58 10.22
C ARG A 127 -10.70 0.68 11.17
N LYS A 128 -10.81 -0.63 10.88
CA LYS A 128 -11.45 -1.60 11.79
C LYS A 128 -10.76 -1.63 13.16
N HIS A 129 -9.43 -1.66 13.19
CA HIS A 129 -8.68 -1.60 14.45
C HIS A 129 -8.88 -0.27 15.18
N GLY A 130 -8.90 0.86 14.48
CA GLY A 130 -9.19 2.17 15.07
C GLY A 130 -10.58 2.24 15.71
N ILE A 131 -11.60 1.67 15.06
CA ILE A 131 -12.96 1.62 15.62
C ILE A 131 -12.99 0.76 16.90
N ILE A 132 -12.31 -0.39 16.89
CA ILE A 132 -12.21 -1.26 18.08
C ILE A 132 -11.51 -0.51 19.24
N GLN A 133 -10.44 0.23 18.96
CA GLN A 133 -9.75 1.03 19.98
C GLN A 133 -10.65 2.12 20.58
N LEU A 134 -11.43 2.83 19.75
CA LEU A 134 -12.41 3.81 20.24
C LEU A 134 -13.51 3.15 21.08
N ALA A 135 -13.98 1.96 20.71
CA ALA A 135 -14.98 1.23 21.48
C ALA A 135 -14.45 0.83 22.87
N ILE A 136 -13.20 0.36 22.94
CA ILE A 136 -12.52 0.05 24.21
C ILE A 136 -12.41 1.30 25.08
N PHE A 137 -11.97 2.43 24.51
CA PHE A 137 -11.85 3.68 25.23
C PHE A 137 -13.20 4.19 25.77
N ALA A 138 -14.26 4.11 24.95
CA ALA A 138 -15.61 4.48 25.36
C ALA A 138 -16.12 3.57 26.50
N PHE A 139 -15.86 2.27 26.43
CA PHE A 139 -16.19 1.33 27.50
C PHE A 139 -15.51 1.69 28.83
N TYR A 140 -14.22 2.04 28.81
CA TYR A 140 -13.50 2.49 30.00
C TYR A 140 -14.09 3.77 30.59
N ILE A 141 -14.48 4.75 29.77
CA ILE A 141 -15.15 5.97 30.25
C ILE A 141 -16.47 5.62 30.96
N VAL A 142 -17.27 4.74 30.36
CA VAL A 142 -18.54 4.30 30.96
C VAL A 142 -18.31 3.56 32.28
N LEU A 143 -17.29 2.68 32.33
CA LEU A 143 -16.91 1.96 33.56
C LEU A 143 -16.50 2.93 34.67
N ILE A 144 -15.62 3.89 34.37
CA ILE A 144 -15.18 4.90 35.34
C ILE A 144 -16.37 5.75 35.82
N ALA A 145 -17.24 6.19 34.91
CA ALA A 145 -18.45 6.93 35.26
C ALA A 145 -19.40 6.10 36.15
N ALA A 146 -19.54 4.80 35.89
CA ALA A 146 -20.34 3.90 36.71
C ALA A 146 -19.74 3.74 38.11
N LEU A 147 -18.42 3.53 38.23
CA LEU A 147 -17.73 3.46 39.52
C LEU A 147 -17.83 4.75 40.33
N TYR A 148 -17.85 5.89 39.65
CA TYR A 148 -18.10 7.19 40.27
C TYR A 148 -19.54 7.29 40.77
N ALA A 149 -20.52 6.91 39.94
CA ALA A 149 -21.93 6.94 40.29
C ALA A 149 -22.30 5.98 41.44
N THR A 150 -21.61 4.84 41.56
CA THR A 150 -21.80 3.89 42.67
C THR A 150 -21.09 4.32 43.95
N GLY A 151 -20.35 5.44 43.95
CA GLY A 151 -19.62 5.94 45.11
C GLY A 151 -18.40 5.10 45.49
N MET A 152 -17.94 4.21 44.61
CA MET A 152 -16.72 3.43 44.83
C MET A 152 -15.44 4.25 44.67
N ILE A 153 -15.53 5.39 43.97
CA ILE A 153 -14.44 6.37 43.86
C ILE A 153 -14.79 7.54 44.77
N PRO A 154 -14.12 7.70 45.92
CA PRO A 154 -14.46 8.75 46.86
C PRO A 154 -14.02 10.12 46.30
N ALA A 155 -14.86 11.14 46.46
CA ALA A 155 -14.69 12.43 45.79
C ALA A 155 -13.44 13.20 46.26
N ASP A 156 -12.99 12.93 47.48
CA ASP A 156 -11.77 13.47 48.08
C ASP A 156 -10.49 12.99 47.37
N ALA A 157 -10.50 11.78 46.81
CA ALA A 157 -9.37 11.27 46.01
C ALA A 157 -9.12 12.14 44.77
N ILE A 158 -10.18 12.68 44.15
CA ILE A 158 -10.08 13.58 42.99
C ILE A 158 -9.53 14.94 43.41
N THR A 159 -10.02 15.51 44.52
CA THR A 159 -9.55 16.81 45.01
C THR A 159 -8.09 16.77 45.46
N ASN A 160 -7.67 15.68 46.12
CA ASN A 160 -6.29 15.47 46.53
C ASN A 160 -5.35 15.36 45.31
N TYR A 161 -5.77 14.66 44.26
CA TYR A 161 -5.02 14.59 43.00
C TYR A 161 -4.87 15.96 42.32
N GLN A 162 -5.95 16.76 42.28
CA GLN A 162 -5.91 18.11 41.73
C GLN A 162 -4.97 19.03 42.53
N GLN A 163 -4.98 18.94 43.86
CA GLN A 163 -4.07 19.70 44.73
C GLN A 163 -2.61 19.30 44.54
N LEU A 164 -2.30 18.01 44.34
CA LEU A 164 -0.94 17.54 44.03
C LEU A 164 -0.41 18.12 42.72
N ILE A 165 -1.23 18.13 41.66
CA ILE A 165 -0.85 18.72 40.37
C ILE A 165 -0.64 20.24 40.51
N ALA A 166 -1.56 20.92 41.20
CA ALA A 166 -1.49 22.37 41.40
C ALA A 166 -0.27 22.77 42.25
N GLY A 167 0.00 22.05 43.34
CA GLY A 167 1.16 22.30 44.22
C GLY A 167 2.50 22.11 43.52
N ASN A 168 2.59 21.12 42.63
CA ASN A 168 3.81 20.85 41.86
C ASN A 168 4.09 21.90 40.76
N MET A 169 3.11 22.74 40.42
CA MET A 169 3.27 23.88 39.49
C MET A 169 3.60 25.20 40.21
N THR A 170 3.57 25.22 41.55
CA THR A 170 3.85 26.42 42.37
C THR A 170 5.24 26.41 43.04
N LEU A 171 6.04 25.37 42.84
CA LEU A 171 7.44 25.35 43.26
C LEU A 171 8.30 26.00 42.16
N PRO A 172 9.04 27.09 42.46
CA PRO A 172 9.90 27.79 41.50
C PRO A 172 11.13 26.97 41.07
#